data_AF-A0A7R8WLI5-F1
#
_entry.id   AF-A0A7R8WLI5-F1
#
_cell.length_a   1.000
_cell.length_b   1.000
_cell.length_c   1.000
_cell.angle_alpha   90.00
_cell.angle_beta   90.00
_cell.angle_gamma   90.00
#
_symmetry.space_group_name_H-M   'P 1'
#
loop_
_entity.id
_entity.type
_entity.pdbx_description
1 polymer ?
#
loop_
_entity_poly.entity_id
_entity_poly.type
_entity_poly.pdbx_seq_one_letter_code
_entity_poly.pdbx_strand_id
1 'polypeptide(L)'
;MTKKNMNARIAGALLELLEVFGTDDDESEVNLDQELRQLISSNSKTGNLDYYIMPKSDEYHLLPNQDPANTITKEKVELGLAQSPAKPMGFETYSCSSCHVPSKGFLPGRLQGIADGGVGFGVAGIRLNIAIDDDGKSFIVLKIKVREKIVADGLDDDSFDVTKKGIHLSADKFNELTEDEKTIVIDMRNHYESEVGKFKMAITPDVETFREALPVVEKMLEDKKDHNIVMYCTGGIRCEKASAYYKHKGFKNVYQLDGGIIEYARQAEALGIENKFIGKNFVFDERLGERISEDVISKCHQCGKPCDDHTNCANEACHILFIQCEDCAKEYNKTCSVKCKEYYALSEEKKEELKGQIEFNGTKFGKGVNDN
;
A
#
# COMPACT_ATOMS: atom_id res chain seq x y z
N MET A 1 -29.85 -69.45 54.08
CA MET A 1 -29.82 -70.71 53.32
C MET A 1 -29.78 -70.36 51.84
N THR A 2 -28.70 -69.75 51.34
CA THR A 2 -27.40 -70.35 51.02
C THR A 2 -27.49 -71.61 50.15
N LYS A 3 -26.86 -71.49 48.98
CA LYS A 3 -25.92 -72.46 48.41
C LYS A 3 -26.36 -73.92 48.48
N LYS A 4 -27.13 -74.35 47.48
CA LYS A 4 -26.98 -75.63 46.75
C LYS A 4 -28.16 -75.73 45.79
N ASN A 5 -27.90 -76.12 44.55
CA ASN A 5 -28.88 -76.45 43.50
C ASN A 5 -29.27 -75.39 42.45
N MET A 6 -28.43 -74.36 42.26
CA MET A 6 -28.34 -73.68 40.96
C MET A 6 -26.93 -73.80 40.34
N ASN A 7 -26.11 -74.71 40.86
CA ASN A 7 -24.72 -74.97 40.43
C ASN A 7 -24.53 -76.29 39.66
N ALA A 8 -25.59 -76.94 39.15
CA ALA A 8 -25.46 -78.24 38.47
C ALA A 8 -25.98 -78.26 37.02
N ARG A 9 -26.43 -77.13 36.47
CA ARG A 9 -26.84 -77.04 35.05
C ARG A 9 -26.13 -75.95 34.23
N ILE A 10 -25.18 -75.23 34.84
CA ILE A 10 -24.28 -74.30 34.13
C ILE A 10 -22.84 -74.86 34.05
N ALA A 11 -22.51 -75.89 34.84
CA ALA A 11 -21.19 -76.53 34.83
C ALA A 11 -20.95 -77.51 33.65
N GLY A 12 -21.97 -77.80 32.84
CA GLY A 12 -21.85 -78.62 31.62
C GLY A 12 -21.67 -77.82 30.32
N ALA A 13 -21.81 -76.49 30.38
CA ALA A 13 -21.65 -75.59 29.23
C ALA A 13 -20.41 -74.68 29.34
N LEU A 14 -19.63 -74.82 30.42
CA LEU A 14 -18.40 -74.04 30.66
C LEU A 14 -17.10 -74.84 30.45
N LEU A 15 -17.19 -76.09 30.00
CA LEU A 15 -16.01 -76.97 29.81
C LEU A 15 -15.77 -77.41 28.35
N GLU A 16 -16.56 -76.92 27.38
CA GLU A 16 -16.29 -77.10 25.94
C GLU A 16 -15.84 -75.80 25.23
N LEU A 17 -15.64 -74.71 25.99
CA LEU A 17 -15.18 -73.43 25.44
C LEU A 17 -13.83 -72.97 26.00
N LEU A 18 -13.13 -73.82 26.76
CA LEU A 18 -11.89 -73.46 27.45
C LEU A 18 -10.63 -74.22 27.02
N GLU A 19 -10.68 -75.05 25.98
CA GLU A 19 -9.47 -75.60 25.34
C GLU A 19 -9.62 -75.75 23.82
N VAL A 20 -9.76 -74.62 23.12
CA VAL A 20 -9.00 -74.41 21.88
C VAL A 20 -8.34 -73.04 22.00
N PHE A 21 -7.13 -73.07 22.54
CA PHE A 21 -6.17 -71.98 22.51
C PHE A 21 -5.94 -71.51 21.06
N GLY A 22 -5.95 -70.21 20.84
CA GLY A 22 -5.47 -69.60 19.60
C GLY A 22 -5.99 -68.17 19.43
N THR A 23 -5.13 -67.22 19.78
CA THR A 23 -5.15 -65.77 19.46
C THR A 23 -6.06 -65.38 18.30
N ASP A 24 -7.01 -64.45 18.54
CA ASP A 24 -7.60 -63.57 17.51
C ASP A 24 -8.26 -62.35 18.22
N ASP A 25 -7.46 -61.63 19.01
CA ASP A 25 -7.75 -60.26 19.41
C ASP A 25 -6.67 -59.37 18.73
N ASP A 26 -7.07 -58.20 18.20
CA ASP A 26 -6.22 -57.10 17.70
C ASP A 26 -5.66 -57.09 16.25
N GLU A 27 -6.49 -57.05 15.20
CA GLU A 27 -6.01 -56.54 13.88
C GLU A 27 -6.96 -55.61 13.10
N SER A 28 -8.21 -55.36 13.53
CA SER A 28 -9.17 -54.59 12.72
C SER A 28 -9.30 -53.09 13.07
N GLU A 29 -8.82 -52.63 14.23
CA GLU A 29 -8.78 -51.20 14.58
C GLU A 29 -7.52 -50.48 14.07
N VAL A 30 -6.45 -51.20 13.72
CA VAL A 30 -5.16 -50.60 13.30
C VAL A 30 -5.17 -50.11 11.85
N ASN A 31 -6.06 -50.67 11.01
CA ASN A 31 -6.02 -50.44 9.55
C ASN A 31 -6.69 -49.12 9.12
N LEU A 32 -7.82 -48.75 9.74
CA LEU A 32 -8.55 -47.52 9.40
C LEU A 32 -7.74 -46.25 9.67
N ASP A 33 -7.02 -46.21 10.80
CA ASP A 33 -6.16 -45.06 11.15
C ASP A 33 -4.94 -44.96 10.23
N GLN A 34 -4.38 -46.10 9.79
CA GLN A 34 -3.27 -46.12 8.84
C GLN A 34 -3.73 -45.70 7.44
N GLU A 35 -4.86 -46.25 6.96
CA GLU A 35 -5.49 -45.85 5.70
C GLU A 35 -5.82 -44.36 5.71
N LEU A 36 -6.44 -43.85 6.78
CA LEU A 36 -6.77 -42.43 6.91
C LEU A 36 -5.52 -41.54 6.89
N ARG A 37 -4.46 -41.91 7.62
CA ARG A 37 -3.19 -41.16 7.59
C ARG A 37 -2.54 -41.16 6.22
N GLN A 38 -2.62 -42.28 5.50
CA GLN A 38 -2.09 -42.41 4.15
C GLN A 38 -2.90 -41.60 3.13
N LEU A 39 -4.23 -41.56 3.30
CA LEU A 39 -5.13 -40.76 2.48
C LEU A 39 -4.93 -39.25 2.73
N ILE A 40 -4.79 -38.83 4.00
CA ILE A 40 -4.54 -37.43 4.36
C ILE A 40 -3.17 -36.99 3.84
N SER A 41 -2.14 -37.82 4.01
CA SER A 41 -0.77 -37.51 3.54
C SER A 41 -0.68 -37.45 2.02
N SER A 42 -1.33 -38.36 1.29
CA SER A 42 -1.34 -38.35 -0.19
C SER A 42 -2.12 -37.17 -0.80
N ASN A 43 -3.07 -36.59 -0.07
CA ASN A 43 -3.80 -35.39 -0.47
C ASN A 43 -3.16 -34.07 0.01
N SER A 44 -2.07 -34.15 0.78
CA SER A 44 -1.33 -32.98 1.24
C SER A 44 -0.33 -32.51 0.17
N LYS A 45 -0.11 -31.20 0.05
CA LYS A 45 0.85 -30.68 -0.95
C LYS A 45 2.31 -31.06 -0.64
N THR A 46 2.61 -31.41 0.61
CA THR A 46 3.96 -31.77 1.07
C THR A 46 4.16 -33.28 1.23
N GLY A 47 3.12 -34.10 1.03
CA GLY A 47 3.19 -35.56 1.18
C GLY A 47 3.20 -36.05 2.63
N ASN A 48 2.96 -35.17 3.61
CA ASN A 48 2.92 -35.50 5.03
C ASN A 48 1.77 -34.80 5.78
N LEU A 49 1.51 -35.27 7.00
CA LEU A 49 0.45 -34.76 7.88
C LEU A 49 0.71 -33.34 8.39
N ASP A 50 1.98 -32.92 8.44
CA ASP A 50 2.39 -31.60 8.94
C ASP A 50 1.79 -30.44 8.13
N TYR A 51 1.42 -30.69 6.87
CA TYR A 51 0.66 -29.76 6.03
C TYR A 51 -0.63 -29.23 6.68
N TYR A 52 -1.28 -30.05 7.51
CA TYR A 52 -2.56 -29.72 8.16
C TYR A 52 -2.38 -29.18 9.57
N ILE A 53 -1.15 -29.17 10.09
CA ILE A 53 -0.85 -28.60 11.40
C ILE A 53 -0.69 -27.10 11.20
N MET A 54 -1.51 -26.31 11.90
CA MET A 54 -1.32 -24.87 11.90
C MET A 54 0.05 -24.51 12.48
N PRO A 55 0.80 -23.59 11.85
CA PRO A 55 2.06 -23.12 12.41
C PRO A 55 1.84 -22.46 13.76
N LYS A 56 2.91 -22.30 14.54
CA LYS A 56 2.80 -21.59 15.83
C LYS A 56 2.33 -20.16 15.61
N SER A 57 1.76 -19.56 16.66
CA SER A 57 1.13 -18.23 16.59
C SER A 57 2.07 -17.08 16.20
N ASP A 58 3.38 -17.31 16.21
CA ASP A 58 4.45 -16.40 15.83
C ASP A 58 5.17 -16.78 14.52
N GLU A 59 4.82 -17.93 13.92
CA GLU A 59 5.41 -18.45 12.68
C GLU A 59 4.61 -17.99 11.44
N TYR A 60 4.43 -16.67 11.30
CA TYR A 60 3.54 -16.08 10.26
C TYR A 60 3.90 -16.47 8.82
N HIS A 61 5.17 -16.69 8.54
CA HIS A 61 5.68 -17.09 7.22
C HIS A 61 5.21 -18.50 6.79
N LEU A 62 4.79 -19.33 7.74
CA LEU A 62 4.28 -20.68 7.48
C LEU A 62 2.75 -20.71 7.30
N LEU A 63 2.06 -19.56 7.42
CA LEU A 63 0.61 -19.52 7.21
C LEU A 63 0.31 -19.86 5.74
N PRO A 64 -0.59 -20.82 5.47
CA PRO A 64 -0.90 -21.26 4.12
C PRO A 64 -1.68 -20.20 3.34
N ASN A 65 -1.55 -20.20 2.01
CA ASN A 65 -2.33 -19.38 1.07
C ASN A 65 -2.28 -17.86 1.33
N GLN A 66 -1.14 -17.34 1.80
CA GLN A 66 -0.93 -15.90 1.88
C GLN A 66 -0.77 -15.29 0.49
N ASP A 67 -1.29 -14.08 0.30
CA ASP A 67 -0.95 -13.24 -0.84
C ASP A 67 0.57 -12.99 -0.83
N PRO A 68 1.32 -13.43 -1.86
CA PRO A 68 2.76 -13.20 -1.94
C PRO A 68 3.14 -11.72 -1.88
N ALA A 69 2.25 -10.82 -2.31
CA ALA A 69 2.45 -9.38 -2.27
C ALA A 69 2.00 -8.73 -0.95
N ASN A 70 1.40 -9.49 -0.03
CA ASN A 70 0.87 -8.97 1.24
C ASN A 70 0.81 -9.99 2.39
N THR A 71 1.92 -10.65 2.68
CA THR A 71 2.02 -11.62 3.79
C THR A 71 1.72 -11.00 5.17
N ILE A 72 1.26 -11.83 6.10
CA ILE A 72 1.11 -11.47 7.51
C ILE A 72 2.52 -11.38 8.12
N THR A 73 2.80 -10.29 8.81
CA THR A 73 4.09 -10.04 9.46
C THR A 73 3.88 -9.78 10.95
N LYS A 74 4.96 -9.86 11.72
CA LYS A 74 4.95 -9.58 13.17
C LYS A 74 4.44 -8.16 13.46
N GLU A 75 4.85 -7.19 12.65
CA GLU A 75 4.48 -5.79 12.79
C GLU A 75 2.97 -5.58 12.57
N LYS A 76 2.36 -6.31 11.63
CA LYS A 76 0.89 -6.30 11.44
C LYS A 76 0.14 -6.80 12.68
N VAL A 77 0.71 -7.77 13.39
CA VAL A 77 0.12 -8.32 14.62
C VAL A 77 0.35 -7.41 15.82
N GLU A 78 1.55 -6.85 15.97
CA GLU A 78 1.93 -5.95 17.06
C GLU A 78 1.11 -4.65 17.10
N LEU A 79 0.67 -4.15 15.93
CA LEU A 79 -0.23 -3.00 15.84
C LEU A 79 -1.67 -3.28 16.30
N GLY A 80 -1.97 -4.49 16.81
CA GLY A 80 -3.25 -4.82 17.44
C GLY A 80 -4.39 -5.18 16.48
N LEU A 81 -4.07 -5.60 15.25
CA LEU A 81 -5.04 -5.82 14.17
C LEU A 81 -5.62 -7.26 14.09
N ALA A 82 -5.51 -8.03 15.18
CA ALA A 82 -6.04 -9.39 15.22
C ALA A 82 -6.36 -9.83 16.66
N GLN A 83 -7.54 -9.49 17.16
CA GLN A 83 -8.14 -10.21 18.29
C GLN A 83 -9.44 -10.87 17.87
N SER A 84 -9.74 -12.02 18.48
CA SER A 84 -10.96 -12.77 18.17
C SER A 84 -12.19 -11.95 18.54
N PRO A 85 -13.13 -11.73 17.60
CA PRO A 85 -14.37 -10.96 17.86
C PRO A 85 -15.33 -11.69 18.82
N ALA A 86 -14.99 -12.91 19.26
CA ALA A 86 -15.77 -13.67 20.24
C ALA A 86 -15.41 -13.32 21.70
N LYS A 87 -14.37 -12.52 21.93
CA LYS A 87 -14.02 -12.02 23.27
C LYS A 87 -14.54 -10.59 23.41
N PRO A 88 -15.07 -10.19 24.58
CA PRO A 88 -15.47 -8.81 24.82
C PRO A 88 -14.38 -7.77 24.53
N MET A 89 -13.10 -8.13 24.70
CA MET A 89 -11.94 -7.30 24.35
C MET A 89 -11.66 -7.17 22.84
N GLY A 90 -12.26 -8.02 22.00
CA GLY A 90 -12.12 -7.98 20.54
C GLY A 90 -13.21 -7.15 19.86
N PHE A 91 -14.26 -6.74 20.58
CA PHE A 91 -15.10 -5.64 20.13
C PHE A 91 -14.23 -4.39 20.02
N GLU A 92 -14.35 -3.65 18.92
CA GLU A 92 -13.55 -2.43 18.62
C GLU A 92 -12.10 -2.68 18.14
N THR A 93 -11.76 -3.90 17.69
CA THR A 93 -10.46 -4.22 17.08
C THR A 93 -10.56 -4.50 15.58
N TYR A 94 -9.47 -4.31 14.84
CA TYR A 94 -9.40 -4.57 13.40
C TYR A 94 -9.21 -6.07 13.12
N SER A 95 -9.69 -6.55 11.97
CA SER A 95 -9.35 -7.88 11.46
C SER A 95 -8.93 -7.81 9.99
N CYS A 96 -7.77 -8.39 9.66
CA CYS A 96 -7.33 -8.55 8.29
C CYS A 96 -8.29 -9.46 7.51
N SER A 97 -8.65 -9.07 6.28
CA SER A 97 -9.45 -9.89 5.33
C SER A 97 -8.78 -11.23 4.98
N SER A 98 -7.47 -11.38 5.24
CA SER A 98 -6.74 -12.65 5.09
C SER A 98 -7.00 -13.65 6.22
N CYS A 99 -7.60 -13.23 7.33
CA CYS A 99 -7.82 -14.05 8.54
C CYS A 99 -9.30 -14.46 8.73
N HIS A 100 -10.08 -14.61 7.66
CA HIS A 100 -11.38 -15.24 7.77
C HIS A 100 -11.24 -16.75 7.96
N VAL A 101 -11.67 -17.24 9.12
CA VAL A 101 -11.89 -18.66 9.36
C VAL A 101 -13.06 -19.10 8.46
N PRO A 102 -12.89 -20.12 7.59
CA PRO A 102 -13.94 -20.58 6.66
C PRO A 102 -15.29 -20.91 7.33
N SER A 103 -15.30 -21.17 8.63
CA SER A 103 -16.49 -21.47 9.43
C SER A 103 -17.41 -20.27 9.70
N LYS A 104 -17.05 -19.04 9.30
CA LYS A 104 -17.81 -17.82 9.65
C LYS A 104 -18.66 -17.22 8.52
N GLY A 105 -18.58 -17.75 7.30
CA GLY A 105 -19.47 -17.40 6.18
C GLY A 105 -19.23 -16.00 5.60
N PHE A 106 -19.25 -15.89 4.27
CA PHE A 106 -19.26 -14.61 3.57
C PHE A 106 -20.68 -14.02 3.69
N LEU A 107 -20.83 -12.77 4.15
CA LEU A 107 -22.12 -12.07 4.13
C LEU A 107 -22.15 -11.08 2.96
N PRO A 108 -22.70 -11.46 1.79
CA PRO A 108 -22.87 -10.53 0.69
C PRO A 108 -23.82 -9.40 1.08
N GLY A 109 -23.48 -8.16 0.70
CA GLY A 109 -24.34 -6.97 0.88
C GLY A 109 -24.03 -6.09 2.10
N ARG A 110 -22.98 -6.36 2.87
CA ARG A 110 -22.41 -5.40 3.83
C ARG A 110 -21.10 -4.82 3.31
N LEU A 111 -20.95 -3.50 3.36
CA LEU A 111 -19.64 -2.86 3.35
C LEU A 111 -18.84 -3.46 4.51
N GLN A 112 -17.63 -3.92 4.20
CA GLN A 112 -16.65 -4.39 5.16
C GLN A 112 -15.41 -3.54 4.90
N GLY A 113 -15.43 -2.33 5.46
CA GLY A 113 -14.29 -1.43 5.41
C GLY A 113 -13.19 -1.88 6.35
N ILE A 114 -11.95 -1.49 6.06
CA ILE A 114 -11.00 -1.21 7.14
C ILE A 114 -11.67 -0.09 7.96
N ALA A 115 -12.14 -0.42 9.16
CA ALA A 115 -12.82 0.50 10.11
C ALA A 115 -14.34 0.67 9.98
N ASP A 116 -15.12 -0.41 9.88
CA ASP A 116 -16.53 -0.33 10.28
C ASP A 116 -16.68 -0.30 11.81
N GLY A 117 -16.69 0.92 12.37
CA GLY A 117 -17.38 1.22 13.63
C GLY A 117 -16.55 1.36 14.91
N GLY A 118 -15.27 1.77 14.86
CA GLY A 118 -14.46 2.00 16.06
C GLY A 118 -13.74 3.35 16.07
N VAL A 119 -13.68 4.01 17.24
CA VAL A 119 -12.82 5.18 17.48
C VAL A 119 -11.48 4.67 17.98
N GLY A 120 -10.40 4.80 17.22
CA GLY A 120 -9.05 4.48 17.72
C GLY A 120 -8.08 3.83 16.74
N PHE A 121 -7.55 4.63 15.82
CA PHE A 121 -6.13 4.63 15.48
C PHE A 121 -5.65 6.07 15.73
N GLY A 122 -4.68 6.27 16.64
CA GLY A 122 -4.32 7.61 17.13
C GLY A 122 -4.73 7.92 18.58
N VAL A 123 -4.42 7.00 19.51
CA VAL A 123 -4.66 7.19 20.97
C VAL A 123 -3.89 8.39 21.57
N ALA A 124 -3.07 9.09 20.77
CA ALA A 124 -2.25 10.23 21.19
C ALA A 124 -2.25 11.40 20.16
N GLY A 125 -3.36 11.67 19.46
CA GLY A 125 -3.48 12.89 18.65
C GLY A 125 -2.59 12.92 17.39
N ILE A 126 -2.39 11.77 16.76
CA ILE A 126 -1.68 11.70 15.47
C ILE A 126 -2.59 12.32 14.40
N ARG A 127 -2.12 13.39 13.78
CA ARG A 127 -2.81 14.02 12.65
C ARG A 127 -2.83 13.08 11.45
N LEU A 128 -4.02 12.82 10.91
CA LEU A 128 -4.23 12.14 9.65
C LEU A 128 -4.56 13.17 8.57
N ASN A 129 -3.82 13.14 7.47
CA ASN A 129 -4.22 13.88 6.28
C ASN A 129 -5.23 13.02 5.52
N ILE A 130 -6.49 13.37 5.66
CA ILE A 130 -7.59 12.71 4.95
C ILE A 130 -7.66 13.32 3.55
N ALA A 131 -7.77 12.49 2.52
CA ALA A 131 -7.84 12.96 1.13
C ALA A 131 -9.07 13.86 0.88
N ILE A 132 -9.06 14.63 -0.20
CA ILE A 132 -10.21 15.47 -0.60
C ILE A 132 -11.34 14.57 -1.12
N ASP A 133 -11.01 13.72 -2.10
CA ASP A 133 -11.95 12.81 -2.74
C ASP A 133 -11.96 11.43 -2.06
N ASP A 134 -12.17 11.37 -0.75
CA ASP A 134 -12.19 10.10 0.01
C ASP A 134 -13.59 9.45 0.02
N ASP A 135 -13.72 8.32 -0.68
CA ASP A 135 -14.92 7.47 -0.68
C ASP A 135 -14.75 6.18 0.15
N GLY A 136 -13.64 6.08 0.89
CA GLY A 136 -13.28 4.89 1.67
C GLY A 136 -12.74 3.71 0.85
N LYS A 137 -12.53 3.86 -0.46
CA LYS A 137 -12.05 2.77 -1.35
C LYS A 137 -10.63 2.98 -1.88
N SER A 138 -9.95 4.05 -1.46
CA SER A 138 -8.58 4.37 -1.88
C SER A 138 -7.59 3.23 -1.62
N PHE A 139 -7.75 2.49 -0.51
CA PHE A 139 -6.92 1.33 -0.19
C PHE A 139 -7.79 0.14 0.24
N ILE A 140 -7.87 -0.88 -0.62
CA ILE A 140 -8.66 -2.09 -0.38
C ILE A 140 -7.89 -3.08 0.52
N VAL A 141 -6.57 -2.93 0.63
CA VAL A 141 -5.68 -3.85 1.34
C VAL A 141 -4.70 -3.09 2.24
N LEU A 142 -4.56 -3.54 3.49
CA LEU A 142 -3.52 -3.05 4.39
C LEU A 142 -2.15 -3.64 4.00
N LYS A 143 -1.22 -2.75 3.64
CA LYS A 143 0.20 -3.08 3.41
C LYS A 143 1.08 -2.38 4.44
N ILE A 144 1.88 -3.15 5.18
CA ILE A 144 2.88 -2.62 6.11
C ILE A 144 4.26 -2.90 5.55
N LYS A 145 5.10 -1.85 5.49
CA LYS A 145 6.45 -1.92 4.94
C LYS A 145 7.43 -1.38 5.97
N VAL A 146 8.31 -2.24 6.47
CA VAL A 146 9.45 -1.81 7.29
C VAL A 146 10.52 -1.24 6.36
N ARG A 147 10.99 -0.03 6.66
CA ARG A 147 12.01 0.69 5.90
C ARG A 147 12.94 1.38 6.89
N GLU A 148 14.21 1.48 6.53
CA GLU A 148 15.18 2.28 7.29
C GLU A 148 14.76 3.75 7.34
N LYS A 149 14.26 4.27 6.21
CA LYS A 149 13.70 5.62 6.10
C LYS A 149 12.27 5.57 5.60
N ILE A 150 11.39 6.35 6.26
CA ILE A 150 9.97 6.51 5.87
C ILE A 150 9.80 7.19 4.51
N VAL A 151 10.75 8.06 4.14
CA VAL A 151 10.86 8.70 2.82
C VAL A 151 12.30 8.54 2.35
N ALA A 152 12.49 8.06 1.13
CA ALA A 152 13.83 7.88 0.55
C ALA A 152 14.41 9.24 0.12
N ASP A 153 15.09 9.91 1.05
CA ASP A 153 15.73 11.22 0.84
C ASP A 153 17.15 11.12 0.27
N GLY A 154 17.84 9.98 0.46
CA GLY A 154 19.25 9.80 0.05
C GLY A 154 20.25 10.68 0.79
N LEU A 155 19.83 11.28 1.91
CA LEU A 155 20.68 12.09 2.76
C LEU A 155 21.38 11.21 3.79
N ASP A 156 22.51 11.71 4.30
CA ASP A 156 23.12 11.17 5.51
C ASP A 156 22.46 11.84 6.73
N ASP A 157 21.72 11.07 7.52
CA ASP A 157 20.99 11.60 8.69
C ASP A 157 21.95 12.07 9.80
N ASP A 158 23.21 11.60 9.82
CA ASP A 158 24.21 12.06 10.78
C ASP A 158 24.82 13.43 10.40
N SER A 159 24.59 13.89 9.17
CA SER A 159 25.16 15.13 8.67
C SER A 159 24.39 16.38 9.12
N PHE A 160 23.13 16.25 9.52
CA PHE A 160 22.30 17.38 9.96
C PHE A 160 21.14 16.96 10.89
N ASP A 161 20.68 17.90 11.69
CA ASP A 161 19.57 17.66 12.63
C ASP A 161 18.21 17.83 11.93
N VAL A 162 17.55 16.71 11.65
CA VAL A 162 16.22 16.66 11.01
C VAL A 162 15.11 17.33 11.84
N THR A 163 15.34 17.58 13.14
CA THR A 163 14.36 18.28 14.00
C THR A 163 14.39 19.79 13.79
N LYS A 164 15.45 20.34 13.18
CA LYS A 164 15.59 21.77 12.85
C LYS A 164 14.84 22.13 11.56
N LYS A 165 13.58 21.74 11.49
CA LYS A 165 12.67 21.96 10.36
C LYS A 165 12.31 23.42 10.12
N GLY A 166 11.73 23.68 8.95
CA GLY A 166 11.15 24.97 8.58
C GLY A 166 9.89 25.32 9.38
N ILE A 167 9.39 26.53 9.17
CA ILE A 167 8.17 27.02 9.83
C ILE A 167 6.95 26.53 9.04
N HIS A 168 6.00 25.91 9.72
CA HIS A 168 4.73 25.48 9.15
C HIS A 168 3.81 26.67 8.87
N LEU A 169 3.24 26.71 7.67
CA LEU A 169 2.28 27.71 7.23
C LEU A 169 0.90 27.08 7.03
N SER A 170 -0.14 27.70 7.60
CA SER A 170 -1.53 27.47 7.21
C SER A 170 -1.82 28.07 5.83
N ALA A 171 -2.96 27.73 5.24
CA ALA A 171 -3.32 28.18 3.89
C ALA A 171 -3.41 29.71 3.74
N ASP A 172 -3.95 30.41 4.73
CA ASP A 172 -4.02 31.87 4.77
C ASP A 172 -2.62 32.50 4.82
N LYS A 173 -1.73 31.97 5.66
CA LYS A 173 -0.35 32.44 5.78
C LYS A 173 0.50 32.09 4.57
N PHE A 174 0.25 30.95 3.94
CA PHE A 174 0.84 30.60 2.66
C PHE A 174 0.41 31.61 1.59
N ASN A 175 -0.90 31.90 1.49
CA ASN A 175 -1.40 32.88 0.53
C ASN A 175 -0.81 34.27 0.76
N GLU A 176 -0.76 34.73 2.01
CA GLU A 176 -0.17 36.03 2.39
C GLU A 176 1.33 36.11 2.04
N LEU A 177 2.12 35.11 2.44
CA LEU A 177 3.57 35.11 2.23
C LEU A 177 3.95 35.04 0.74
N THR A 178 3.12 34.39 -0.07
CA THR A 178 3.34 34.25 -1.52
C THR A 178 3.02 35.50 -2.34
N GLU A 179 2.49 36.56 -1.71
CA GLU A 179 2.38 37.88 -2.33
C GLU A 179 3.71 38.66 -2.32
N ASP A 180 4.67 38.29 -1.46
CA ASP A 180 5.99 38.90 -1.43
C ASP A 180 6.83 38.43 -2.63
N GLU A 181 7.33 39.37 -3.44
CA GLU A 181 8.19 39.11 -4.60
C GLU A 181 9.50 38.39 -4.23
N LYS A 182 9.93 38.47 -2.96
CA LYS A 182 11.08 37.73 -2.43
C LYS A 182 10.73 36.34 -1.92
N THR A 183 9.49 35.88 -2.11
CA THR A 183 9.06 34.52 -1.78
C THR A 183 9.18 33.61 -2.98
N ILE A 184 9.86 32.49 -2.77
CA ILE A 184 10.07 31.44 -3.76
C ILE A 184 9.30 30.22 -3.30
N VAL A 185 8.32 29.81 -4.09
CA VAL A 185 7.54 28.60 -3.85
C VAL A 185 8.15 27.44 -4.63
N ILE A 186 8.38 26.31 -3.98
CA ILE A 186 9.03 25.15 -4.57
C ILE A 186 8.15 23.93 -4.40
N ASP A 187 7.86 23.27 -5.52
CA ASP A 187 7.25 21.95 -5.51
C ASP A 187 8.33 20.90 -5.20
N MET A 188 8.22 20.23 -4.05
CA MET A 188 9.14 19.14 -3.67
C MET A 188 8.62 17.78 -4.14
N ARG A 189 7.64 17.76 -5.06
CA ARG A 189 7.14 16.56 -5.70
C ARG A 189 7.95 16.16 -6.92
N ASN A 190 7.70 14.96 -7.44
CA ASN A 190 8.31 14.51 -8.68
C ASN A 190 7.65 15.22 -9.89
N HIS A 191 8.31 15.25 -11.04
CA HIS A 191 7.81 15.96 -12.23
C HIS A 191 6.40 15.50 -12.65
N TYR A 192 6.14 14.18 -12.64
CA TYR A 192 4.83 13.62 -13.01
C TYR A 192 3.70 14.03 -12.06
N GLU A 193 4.01 14.48 -10.84
CA GLU A 193 3.01 15.00 -9.91
C GLU A 193 2.70 16.48 -10.19
N SER A 194 3.71 17.22 -10.68
CA SER A 194 3.66 18.65 -10.94
C SER A 194 3.08 18.99 -12.32
N GLU A 195 3.17 18.06 -13.28
CA GLU A 195 2.66 18.25 -14.64
C GLU A 195 1.13 18.40 -14.68
N VAL A 196 0.39 17.70 -13.80
CA VAL A 196 -1.09 17.73 -13.75
C VAL A 196 -1.67 18.76 -12.80
N GLY A 197 -0.87 19.31 -11.89
CA GLY A 197 -1.31 20.37 -11.00
C GLY A 197 -0.19 20.89 -10.13
N LYS A 198 -0.24 22.17 -9.78
CA LYS A 198 0.78 22.88 -8.99
C LYS A 198 0.24 24.21 -8.47
N PHE A 199 0.94 24.86 -7.55
CA PHE A 199 0.69 26.27 -7.27
C PHE A 199 1.14 27.15 -8.43
N LYS A 200 0.35 28.17 -8.80
CA LYS A 200 0.57 29.02 -10.00
C LYS A 200 2.01 29.59 -10.12
N MET A 201 2.60 29.97 -9.00
CA MET A 201 3.94 30.59 -8.89
C MET A 201 5.06 29.60 -8.57
N ALA A 202 4.75 28.30 -8.42
CA ALA A 202 5.74 27.34 -7.97
C ALA A 202 6.81 27.05 -9.03
N ILE A 203 8.05 27.02 -8.59
CA ILE A 203 9.15 26.37 -9.31
C ILE A 203 8.96 24.86 -9.17
N THR A 204 8.96 24.15 -10.30
CA THR A 204 8.82 22.70 -10.38
C THR A 204 10.14 22.10 -10.86
N PRO A 205 10.99 21.55 -9.97
CA PRO A 205 12.24 20.92 -10.34
C PRO A 205 11.98 19.74 -11.29
N ASP A 206 12.76 19.68 -12.36
CA ASP A 206 12.65 18.61 -13.36
C ASP A 206 13.41 17.37 -12.89
N VAL A 207 12.77 16.57 -12.02
CA VAL A 207 13.38 15.42 -11.34
C VAL A 207 12.40 14.24 -11.24
N GLU A 208 12.93 13.03 -11.27
CA GLU A 208 12.13 11.80 -11.17
C GLU A 208 11.90 11.39 -9.71
N THR A 209 12.83 11.76 -8.82
CA THR A 209 12.78 11.36 -7.41
C THR A 209 13.02 12.51 -6.44
N PHE A 210 12.45 12.39 -5.24
CA PHE A 210 12.67 13.34 -4.16
C PHE A 210 14.15 13.48 -3.76
N ARG A 211 14.92 12.39 -3.85
CA ARG A 211 16.37 12.41 -3.59
C ARG A 211 17.11 13.33 -4.56
N GLU A 212 16.73 13.31 -5.84
CA GLU A 212 17.32 14.17 -6.87
C GLU A 212 16.90 15.63 -6.70
N ALA A 213 15.66 15.89 -6.28
CA ALA A 213 15.14 17.25 -6.07
C ALA A 213 16.02 18.06 -5.11
N LEU A 214 16.52 17.45 -4.04
CA LEU A 214 17.23 18.13 -2.96
C LEU A 214 18.45 18.94 -3.45
N PRO A 215 19.48 18.32 -4.07
CA PRO A 215 20.65 19.05 -4.57
C PRO A 215 20.33 19.95 -5.79
N VAL A 216 19.35 19.59 -6.62
CA VAL A 216 18.94 20.42 -7.78
C VAL A 216 18.40 21.77 -7.31
N VAL A 217 17.50 21.75 -6.32
CA VAL A 217 16.93 22.95 -5.72
C VAL A 217 17.96 23.73 -4.92
N GLU A 218 18.87 23.06 -4.17
CA GLU A 218 19.97 23.74 -3.47
C GLU A 218 20.78 24.60 -4.44
N LYS A 219 21.19 24.02 -5.56
CA LYS A 219 21.99 24.71 -6.59
C LYS A 219 21.21 25.83 -7.27
N MET A 220 19.93 25.61 -7.56
CA MET A 220 19.05 26.59 -8.21
C MET A 220 18.84 27.86 -7.35
N LEU A 221 19.00 27.76 -6.04
CA LEU A 221 18.71 28.83 -5.08
C LEU A 221 19.94 29.27 -4.28
N GLU A 222 21.14 28.88 -4.71
CA GLU A 222 22.39 29.14 -3.98
C GLU A 222 22.65 30.64 -3.74
N ASP A 223 22.21 31.49 -4.67
CA ASP A 223 22.29 32.96 -4.61
C ASP A 223 21.08 33.62 -3.90
N LYS A 224 20.09 32.83 -3.45
CA LYS A 224 18.83 33.30 -2.87
C LYS A 224 18.64 32.85 -1.42
N LYS A 225 19.72 32.60 -0.68
CA LYS A 225 19.67 32.13 0.72
C LYS A 225 18.96 33.06 1.70
N ASP A 226 18.83 34.34 1.36
CA ASP A 226 18.11 35.37 2.13
C ASP A 226 16.62 35.52 1.74
N HIS A 227 16.15 34.83 0.69
CA HIS A 227 14.75 34.85 0.27
C HIS A 227 13.89 33.95 1.15
N ASN A 228 12.57 34.18 1.14
CA ASN A 228 11.63 33.27 1.77
C ASN A 228 11.47 32.04 0.87
N ILE A 229 11.85 30.87 1.37
CA ILE A 229 11.70 29.60 0.65
C ILE A 229 10.51 28.86 1.22
N VAL A 230 9.45 28.69 0.42
CA VAL A 230 8.24 27.99 0.82
C VAL A 230 8.14 26.70 0.03
N MET A 231 8.13 25.57 0.72
CA MET A 231 8.01 24.26 0.08
C MET A 231 6.65 23.63 0.33
N TYR A 232 6.22 22.82 -0.62
CA TYR A 232 5.05 21.97 -0.45
C TYR A 232 5.25 20.61 -1.11
N CYS A 233 4.41 19.67 -0.72
CA CYS A 233 4.19 18.41 -1.41
C CYS A 233 2.75 17.95 -1.12
N THR A 234 2.37 16.74 -1.54
CA THR A 234 1.01 16.20 -1.36
C THR A 234 0.51 16.29 0.09
N GLY A 235 1.31 15.79 1.05
CA GLY A 235 0.90 15.64 2.45
C GLY A 235 1.92 16.15 3.49
N GLY A 236 2.92 16.93 3.07
CA GLY A 236 3.91 17.56 3.96
C GLY A 236 5.18 16.74 4.29
N ILE A 237 5.16 15.41 4.24
CA ILE A 237 6.28 14.59 4.76
C ILE A 237 7.64 14.83 4.08
N ARG A 238 7.66 15.10 2.77
CA ARG A 238 8.90 15.45 2.04
C ARG A 238 9.47 16.78 2.51
N CYS A 239 8.60 17.75 2.81
CA CYS A 239 8.98 19.08 3.25
C CYS A 239 9.60 19.06 4.66
N GLU A 240 9.18 18.14 5.54
CA GLU A 240 9.79 17.99 6.87
C GLU A 240 11.30 17.72 6.75
N LYS A 241 11.69 16.82 5.84
CA LYS A 241 13.09 16.50 5.55
C LYS A 241 13.79 17.61 4.77
N ALA A 242 13.18 18.09 3.68
CA ALA A 242 13.76 19.10 2.81
C ALA A 242 14.02 20.43 3.56
N SER A 243 13.12 20.83 4.44
CA SER A 243 13.25 22.09 5.19
C SER A 243 14.40 22.06 6.19
N ALA A 244 14.58 20.95 6.91
CA ALA A 244 15.74 20.77 7.78
C ALA A 244 17.05 20.77 6.97
N TYR A 245 17.05 20.11 5.81
CA TYR A 245 18.19 20.09 4.90
C TYR A 245 18.58 21.49 4.40
N TYR A 246 17.65 22.28 3.86
CA TYR A 246 17.96 23.62 3.39
C TYR A 246 18.37 24.57 4.52
N LYS A 247 17.78 24.46 5.70
CA LYS A 247 18.27 25.21 6.87
C LYS A 247 19.72 24.87 7.19
N HIS A 248 20.10 23.60 7.13
CA HIS A 248 21.49 23.18 7.29
C HIS A 248 22.42 23.75 6.19
N LYS A 249 21.94 23.87 4.95
CA LYS A 249 22.68 24.50 3.83
C LYS A 249 22.77 26.03 3.89
N GLY A 250 22.22 26.65 4.94
CA GLY A 250 22.34 28.07 5.22
C GLY A 250 21.22 28.94 4.65
N PHE A 251 20.11 28.35 4.21
CA PHE A 251 18.91 29.11 3.87
C PHE A 251 18.27 29.62 5.17
N LYS A 252 18.05 30.94 5.26
CA LYS A 252 17.62 31.58 6.51
C LYS A 252 16.12 31.44 6.77
N ASN A 253 15.32 31.73 5.75
CA ASN A 253 13.87 31.84 5.86
C ASN A 253 13.22 30.64 5.16
N VAL A 254 13.09 29.52 5.87
CA VAL A 254 12.57 28.27 5.30
C VAL A 254 11.20 27.95 5.91
N TYR A 255 10.21 27.82 5.05
CA TYR A 255 8.82 27.57 5.37
C TYR A 255 8.30 26.33 4.63
N GLN A 256 7.25 25.73 5.17
CA GLN A 256 6.59 24.58 4.57
C GLN A 256 5.08 24.65 4.75
N LEU A 257 4.34 24.24 3.72
CA LEU A 257 2.88 24.17 3.78
C LEU A 257 2.44 23.03 4.71
N ASP A 258 1.73 23.39 5.76
CA ASP A 258 1.34 22.45 6.80
C ASP A 258 0.29 21.46 6.30
N GLY A 259 0.60 20.17 6.36
CA GLY A 259 -0.25 19.11 5.78
C GLY A 259 -0.25 19.06 4.24
N GLY A 260 0.54 19.89 3.57
CA GLY A 260 0.68 19.88 2.11
C GLY A 260 -0.55 20.38 1.34
N ILE A 261 -0.66 19.96 0.07
CA ILE A 261 -1.72 20.37 -0.85
C ILE A 261 -3.10 19.96 -0.31
N ILE A 262 -3.21 18.77 0.27
CA ILE A 262 -4.46 18.23 0.81
C ILE A 262 -5.03 19.16 1.90
N GLU A 263 -4.22 19.51 2.90
CA GLU A 263 -4.67 20.41 3.95
C GLU A 263 -4.96 21.81 3.41
N TYR A 264 -4.11 22.31 2.50
CA TYR A 264 -4.31 23.62 1.91
C TYR A 264 -5.67 23.74 1.23
N ALA A 265 -6.05 22.75 0.41
CA ALA A 265 -7.34 22.76 -0.27
C ALA A 265 -8.51 22.79 0.74
N ARG A 266 -8.43 21.98 1.80
CA ARG A 266 -9.43 21.97 2.90
C ARG A 266 -9.55 23.31 3.59
N GLN A 267 -8.41 23.90 3.97
CA GLN A 267 -8.40 25.19 4.66
C GLN A 267 -8.85 26.32 3.73
N ALA A 268 -8.46 26.28 2.46
CA ALA A 268 -8.85 27.29 1.47
C ALA A 268 -10.37 27.31 1.28
N GLU A 269 -10.98 26.13 1.13
CA GLU A 269 -12.44 25.98 1.06
C GLU A 269 -13.13 26.40 2.36
N ALA A 270 -12.68 25.88 3.51
CA ALA A 270 -13.30 26.17 4.80
C ALA A 270 -13.24 27.65 5.20
N LEU A 271 -12.17 28.35 4.82
CA LEU A 271 -11.99 29.78 5.08
C LEU A 271 -12.56 30.67 3.98
N GLY A 272 -12.94 30.10 2.82
CA GLY A 272 -13.39 30.86 1.65
C GLY A 272 -12.33 31.79 1.07
N ILE A 273 -11.05 31.43 1.16
CA ILE A 273 -9.92 32.19 0.61
C ILE A 273 -9.58 31.72 -0.80
N GLU A 274 -8.81 32.51 -1.55
CA GLU A 274 -8.40 32.14 -2.91
C GLU A 274 -7.63 30.80 -2.91
N ASN A 275 -8.07 29.86 -3.75
CA ASN A 275 -7.30 28.67 -4.07
C ASN A 275 -6.24 29.02 -5.14
N LYS A 276 -4.98 29.03 -4.74
CA LYS A 276 -3.83 29.30 -5.61
C LYS A 276 -3.27 28.05 -6.31
N PHE A 277 -3.76 26.86 -5.94
CA PHE A 277 -3.41 25.61 -6.61
C PHE A 277 -4.25 25.45 -7.87
N ILE A 278 -3.59 25.08 -8.97
CA ILE A 278 -4.23 24.82 -10.27
C ILE A 278 -4.06 23.35 -10.65
N GLY A 279 -5.11 22.69 -11.10
CA GLY A 279 -5.08 21.32 -11.59
C GLY A 279 -5.43 20.24 -10.56
N LYS A 280 -4.91 19.04 -10.81
CA LYS A 280 -5.04 17.86 -9.93
C LYS A 280 -3.87 17.72 -8.97
N ASN A 281 -4.15 17.27 -7.76
CA ASN A 281 -3.13 16.75 -6.87
C ASN A 281 -2.94 15.25 -7.15
N PHE A 282 -1.75 14.83 -7.56
CA PHE A 282 -1.45 13.40 -7.73
C PHE A 282 -1.47 12.68 -6.38
N VAL A 283 -2.20 11.56 -6.31
CA VAL A 283 -2.29 10.69 -5.13
C VAL A 283 -1.79 9.28 -5.43
N PHE A 284 -1.17 8.64 -4.44
CA PHE A 284 -0.45 7.38 -4.59
C PHE A 284 -1.36 6.14 -4.38
N ASP A 285 -2.55 6.19 -4.98
CA ASP A 285 -3.54 5.11 -4.97
C ASP A 285 -4.21 4.97 -6.35
N GLU A 286 -5.25 4.14 -6.47
CA GLU A 286 -5.90 3.84 -7.75
C GLU A 286 -6.55 5.07 -8.41
N ARG A 287 -6.85 6.13 -7.65
CA ARG A 287 -7.43 7.36 -8.20
C ARG A 287 -6.45 8.11 -9.09
N LEU A 288 -5.14 7.99 -8.82
CA LEU A 288 -4.03 8.67 -9.51
C LEU A 288 -4.13 10.21 -9.56
N GLY A 289 -5.16 10.80 -8.99
CA GLY A 289 -5.33 12.23 -8.85
C GLY A 289 -6.63 12.56 -8.11
N GLU A 290 -6.62 13.65 -7.37
CA GLU A 290 -7.81 14.29 -6.81
C GLU A 290 -7.90 15.71 -7.35
N ARG A 291 -9.13 16.15 -7.64
CA ARG A 291 -9.37 17.44 -8.30
C ARG A 291 -9.29 18.56 -7.25
N ILE A 292 -8.33 19.47 -7.39
CA ILE A 292 -8.18 20.62 -6.48
C ILE A 292 -8.72 21.91 -7.11
N SER A 293 -8.54 22.08 -8.42
CA SER A 293 -9.21 23.12 -9.21
C SER A 293 -9.68 22.59 -10.56
N GLU A 294 -10.61 23.29 -11.20
CA GLU A 294 -11.16 22.96 -12.53
C GLU A 294 -10.15 23.15 -13.68
N ASP A 295 -8.97 23.71 -13.40
CA ASP A 295 -7.96 23.95 -14.42
C ASP A 295 -7.40 22.61 -14.95
N VAL A 296 -7.21 22.51 -16.27
CA VAL A 296 -6.48 21.42 -16.91
C VAL A 296 -5.19 22.00 -17.49
N ILE A 297 -4.07 21.77 -16.80
CA ILE A 297 -2.79 22.39 -17.14
C ILE A 297 -1.84 21.48 -17.93
N SER A 298 -2.16 20.19 -18.03
CA SER A 298 -1.41 19.18 -18.77
C SER A 298 -2.05 18.83 -20.10
N LYS A 299 -1.34 18.02 -20.88
CA LYS A 299 -1.76 17.55 -22.21
C LYS A 299 -1.53 16.06 -22.34
N CYS A 300 -2.26 15.41 -23.23
CA CYS A 300 -2.02 14.03 -23.59
C CYS A 300 -0.63 13.90 -24.20
N HIS A 301 0.18 12.95 -23.71
CA HIS A 301 1.54 12.72 -24.21
C HIS A 301 1.57 12.15 -25.65
N GLN A 302 0.42 11.76 -26.20
CA GLN A 302 0.31 11.14 -27.53
C GLN A 302 -0.25 12.10 -28.58
N CYS A 303 -1.34 12.82 -28.27
CA CYS A 303 -1.99 13.73 -29.23
C CYS A 303 -1.89 15.22 -28.87
N GLY A 304 -1.38 15.57 -27.68
CA GLY A 304 -1.25 16.96 -27.23
C GLY A 304 -2.57 17.64 -26.83
N LYS A 305 -3.72 16.97 -26.88
CA LYS A 305 -5.00 17.54 -26.42
C LYS A 305 -4.95 17.80 -24.90
N PRO A 306 -5.61 18.86 -24.39
CA PRO A 306 -5.72 19.08 -22.94
C PRO A 306 -6.37 17.89 -22.24
N CYS A 307 -5.66 17.32 -21.26
CA CYS A 307 -6.15 16.30 -20.34
C CYS A 307 -5.13 16.11 -19.22
N ASP A 308 -5.58 15.58 -18.09
CA ASP A 308 -4.81 15.39 -16.87
C ASP A 308 -5.09 14.02 -16.21
N ASP A 309 -5.40 13.03 -17.05
CA ASP A 309 -5.64 11.67 -16.63
C ASP A 309 -4.35 10.86 -16.71
N HIS A 310 -3.72 10.67 -15.56
CA HIS A 310 -2.62 9.74 -15.40
C HIS A 310 -3.09 8.31 -15.64
N THR A 311 -2.30 7.56 -16.40
CA THR A 311 -2.55 6.17 -16.76
C THR A 311 -1.25 5.39 -16.67
N ASN A 312 -1.31 4.21 -16.05
CA ASN A 312 -0.23 3.23 -16.15
C ASN A 312 -0.36 2.50 -17.50
N CYS A 313 0.75 2.38 -18.23
CA CYS A 313 0.76 1.64 -19.48
C CYS A 313 0.27 0.20 -19.24
N ALA A 314 -0.73 -0.22 -20.02
CA ALA A 314 -1.31 -1.56 -19.93
C ALA A 314 -0.30 -2.68 -20.29
N ASN A 315 0.80 -2.35 -20.97
CA ASN A 315 1.92 -3.25 -21.12
C ASN A 315 2.70 -3.34 -19.80
N GLU A 316 2.50 -4.44 -19.06
CA GLU A 316 3.20 -4.70 -17.80
C GLU A 316 4.72 -4.70 -17.95
N ALA A 317 5.29 -5.07 -19.10
CA ALA A 317 6.74 -4.98 -19.30
C ALA A 317 7.26 -3.52 -19.34
N CYS A 318 6.37 -2.53 -19.48
CA CYS A 318 6.72 -1.12 -19.56
C CYS A 318 6.58 -0.39 -18.22
N HIS A 319 5.45 -0.52 -17.53
CA HIS A 319 5.14 0.18 -16.27
C HIS A 319 5.27 1.72 -16.27
N ILE A 320 5.32 2.39 -17.43
CA ILE A 320 5.37 3.86 -17.45
C ILE A 320 4.04 4.46 -17.00
N LEU A 321 4.12 5.50 -16.18
CA LEU A 321 3.02 6.41 -15.87
C LEU A 321 3.05 7.57 -16.86
N PHE A 322 1.93 7.90 -17.49
CA PHE A 322 1.84 8.97 -18.49
C PHE A 322 0.43 9.54 -18.57
N ILE A 323 0.26 10.69 -19.22
CA ILE A 323 -1.06 11.32 -19.40
C ILE A 323 -1.69 10.87 -20.71
N GLN A 324 -2.88 10.28 -20.63
CA GLN A 324 -3.61 9.74 -21.78
C GLN A 324 -5.05 10.21 -21.82
N CYS A 325 -5.46 10.79 -22.95
CA CYS A 325 -6.87 11.11 -23.16
C CYS A 325 -7.67 9.86 -23.60
N GLU A 326 -9.00 9.93 -23.46
CA GLU A 326 -9.90 8.82 -23.79
C GLU A 326 -9.76 8.33 -25.24
N ASP A 327 -9.56 9.23 -26.20
CA ASP A 327 -9.43 8.88 -27.62
C ASP A 327 -8.15 8.07 -27.87
N CYS A 328 -7.03 8.53 -27.31
CA CYS A 328 -5.76 7.80 -27.39
C CYS A 328 -5.78 6.51 -26.58
N ALA A 329 -6.51 6.46 -25.45
CA ALA A 329 -6.70 5.22 -24.70
C ALA A 329 -7.38 4.13 -25.55
N LYS A 330 -8.37 4.51 -26.38
CA LYS A 330 -9.01 3.60 -27.35
C LYS A 330 -8.06 3.25 -28.49
N GLU A 331 -7.37 4.22 -29.06
CA GLU A 331 -6.47 4.01 -30.21
C GLU A 331 -5.26 3.14 -29.85
N TYR A 332 -4.67 3.34 -28.67
CA TYR A 332 -3.44 2.68 -28.23
C TYR A 332 -3.68 1.52 -27.26
N ASN A 333 -4.92 1.08 -27.05
CA ASN A 333 -5.27 0.04 -26.06
C ASN A 333 -4.68 0.32 -24.67
N LYS A 334 -4.80 1.57 -24.19
CA LYS A 334 -4.24 2.04 -22.91
C LYS A 334 -2.72 1.88 -22.75
N THR A 335 -1.99 1.80 -23.86
CA THR A 335 -0.53 1.75 -23.86
C THR A 335 0.07 3.09 -24.25
N CYS A 336 1.32 3.34 -23.83
CA CYS A 336 1.99 4.63 -24.02
C CYS A 336 2.51 4.86 -25.45
N SER A 337 2.64 3.82 -26.27
CA SER A 337 3.24 3.92 -27.61
C SER A 337 2.77 2.80 -28.53
N VAL A 338 2.97 2.97 -29.84
CA VAL A 338 2.70 1.90 -30.84
C VAL A 338 3.46 0.62 -30.48
N LYS A 339 4.72 0.74 -30.06
CA LYS A 339 5.54 -0.41 -29.65
C LYS A 339 4.93 -1.16 -28.47
N CYS A 340 4.43 -0.44 -27.46
CA CYS A 340 3.77 -1.06 -26.32
C CYS A 340 2.43 -1.69 -26.73
N LYS A 341 1.67 -1.06 -27.64
CA LYS A 341 0.41 -1.62 -28.17
C LYS A 341 0.64 -2.94 -28.88
N GLU A 342 1.65 -3.00 -29.75
CA GLU A 342 2.00 -4.21 -30.51
C GLU A 342 2.47 -5.33 -29.58
N TYR A 343 3.35 -5.03 -28.63
CA TYR A 343 3.82 -6.01 -27.64
C TYR A 343 2.69 -6.52 -26.74
N TYR A 344 1.81 -5.63 -26.29
CA TYR A 344 0.67 -5.97 -25.45
C TYR A 344 -0.29 -6.95 -26.13
N ALA A 345 -0.43 -6.86 -27.46
CA ALA A 345 -1.27 -7.74 -28.27
C ALA A 345 -0.67 -9.13 -28.58
N LEU A 346 0.60 -9.38 -28.22
CA LEU A 346 1.24 -10.69 -28.41
C LEU A 346 0.67 -11.76 -27.46
N SER A 347 0.84 -13.04 -27.81
CA SER A 347 0.57 -14.15 -26.89
C SER A 347 1.55 -14.17 -25.72
N GLU A 348 1.14 -14.75 -24.59
CA GLU A 348 1.99 -14.85 -23.39
C GLU A 348 3.30 -15.62 -23.65
N GLU A 349 3.25 -16.67 -24.48
CA GLU A 349 4.44 -17.41 -24.91
C GLU A 349 5.45 -16.49 -25.63
N LYS A 350 4.95 -15.65 -26.54
CA LYS A 350 5.80 -14.70 -27.28
C LYS A 350 6.33 -13.58 -26.40
N LYS A 351 5.53 -13.11 -25.42
CA LYS A 351 5.98 -12.13 -24.43
C LYS A 351 7.11 -12.70 -23.57
N GLU A 352 7.00 -13.96 -23.12
CA GLU A 352 8.06 -14.58 -22.32
C GLU A 352 9.35 -14.80 -23.14
N GLU A 353 9.24 -15.18 -24.42
CA GLU A 353 10.41 -15.26 -25.31
C GLU A 353 11.14 -13.92 -25.47
N LEU A 354 10.40 -12.82 -25.59
CA LEU A 354 10.94 -11.47 -25.84
C LEU A 354 11.31 -10.71 -24.57
N LYS A 355 11.04 -11.30 -23.40
CA LYS A 355 11.28 -10.68 -22.10
C LYS A 355 12.74 -10.32 -21.91
N GLY A 356 13.01 -9.07 -21.54
CA GLY A 356 14.36 -8.54 -21.38
C GLY A 356 15.13 -8.29 -22.69
N GLN A 357 14.54 -8.58 -23.86
CA GLN A 357 15.15 -8.29 -25.17
C GLN A 357 14.67 -6.95 -25.75
N ILE A 358 13.56 -6.42 -25.23
CA ILE A 358 12.94 -5.18 -25.70
C ILE A 358 12.93 -4.17 -24.55
N GLU A 359 13.51 -3.00 -24.80
CA GLU A 359 13.43 -1.84 -23.92
C GLU A 359 12.11 -1.10 -24.16
N PHE A 360 11.39 -0.67 -23.13
CA PHE A 360 10.16 0.14 -23.24
C PHE A 360 10.33 1.52 -22.61
N ASN A 361 9.35 2.41 -22.78
CA ASN A 361 9.47 3.78 -22.26
C ASN A 361 9.68 3.81 -20.75
N GLY A 362 8.98 2.98 -19.98
CA GLY A 362 9.12 2.99 -18.51
C GLY A 362 10.39 2.32 -18.00
N THR A 363 11.04 1.47 -18.80
CA THR A 363 12.40 1.00 -18.48
C THR A 363 13.45 2.06 -18.81
N LYS A 364 13.16 2.98 -19.73
CA LYS A 364 14.08 4.03 -20.18
C LYS A 364 13.98 5.33 -19.38
N PHE A 365 12.77 5.77 -19.07
CA PHE A 365 12.46 7.09 -18.47
C PHE A 365 11.90 7.00 -17.04
N GLY A 366 11.89 5.80 -16.44
CA GLY A 366 11.34 5.61 -15.10
C GLY A 366 9.83 5.92 -15.03
N LYS A 367 9.45 6.85 -14.13
CA LYS A 367 8.06 7.28 -13.93
C LYS A 367 7.84 8.66 -14.56
N GLY A 368 6.99 8.72 -15.58
CA GLY A 368 6.68 9.95 -16.31
C GLY A 368 7.49 10.07 -17.61
N VAL A 369 7.06 10.95 -18.50
CA VAL A 369 7.79 11.28 -19.75
C VAL A 369 8.34 12.68 -19.56
N ASN A 370 9.66 12.80 -19.46
CA ASN A 370 10.35 14.09 -19.60
C ASN A 370 10.75 14.29 -21.06
N ASP A 371 9.83 14.80 -21.86
CA ASP A 371 10.15 15.36 -23.18
C ASP A 371 10.15 16.90 -23.04
N ASN A 372 11.26 17.44 -22.54
CA ASN A 372 11.64 18.84 -22.79
C ASN A 372 12.67 18.88 -23.92
#